data_AF-A0A7U9QZ44-F1
#
_entry.id   AF-A0A7U9QZ44-F1
#
_cell.length_a   1.000
_cell.length_b   1.000
_cell.length_c   1.000
_cell.angle_alpha   90.00
_cell.angle_beta   90.00
_cell.angle_gamma   90.00
#
_symmetry.space_group_name_H-M   'P 1'
#
loop_
_entity.id
_entity.type
_entity.pdbx_description
1 polymer ?
#
loop_
_entity_poly.entity_id
_entity_poly.type
_entity_poly.pdbx_seq_one_letter_code
_entity_poly.pdbx_strand_id
1 'polypeptide(L)'
;MEVFRAAVERFVFGHIHMWFLQILCGFYLLIPVARQISAKKETLRYYLILWIIFRFLIPTVTDVSGLTTFQARIDSLGLDILVGNFGYFLLGYYLNTTDIKREARWCMYAMGVISLFLTPFLILHDCIKSGTYVERWFSPGSLNVLIMSAAIFLCFKYCRVFDHVKRPGIWEKLSGYTFFVYMFHMFVLEKLNLMGITTVSYPAVVSIPVMTAFIFIVSLMGAFVADHVPVVRKIVMLHSN
;
A
#
# COMPACT_ATOMS: atom_id res chain seq x y z
N MET A 1 32.38 -11.60 -10.22
CA MET A 1 32.29 -10.21 -9.71
C MET A 1 30.95 -9.57 -10.08
N GLU A 2 30.49 -9.66 -11.33
CA GLU A 2 29.17 -9.13 -11.74
C GLU A 2 27.98 -9.77 -11.03
N VAL A 3 28.00 -11.09 -10.80
CA VAL A 3 26.93 -11.80 -10.07
C VAL A 3 26.83 -11.31 -8.62
N PHE A 4 27.97 -11.02 -7.97
CA PHE A 4 27.98 -10.49 -6.61
C PHE A 4 27.49 -9.04 -6.57
N ARG A 5 27.90 -8.22 -7.54
CA ARG A 5 27.41 -6.84 -7.66
C ARG A 5 25.91 -6.78 -7.98
N ALA A 6 25.42 -7.64 -8.87
CA ALA A 6 24.00 -7.78 -9.15
C ALA A 6 23.22 -8.35 -7.96
N ALA A 7 23.80 -9.26 -7.17
CA ALA A 7 23.20 -9.74 -5.93
C ALA A 7 23.11 -8.64 -4.87
N VAL A 8 24.17 -7.82 -4.73
CA VAL A 8 24.19 -6.68 -3.81
C VAL A 8 23.24 -5.58 -4.27
N GLU A 9 23.19 -5.26 -5.58
CA GLU A 9 22.22 -4.31 -6.14
C GLU A 9 20.79 -4.82 -5.94
N ARG A 10 20.50 -6.10 -6.17
CA ARG A 10 19.19 -6.71 -5.89
C ARG A 10 18.86 -6.78 -4.40
N PHE A 11 19.86 -6.87 -3.55
CA PHE A 11 19.69 -6.84 -2.09
C PHE A 11 19.40 -5.43 -1.58
N VAL A 12 20.07 -4.41 -2.13
CA VAL A 12 19.98 -3.00 -1.72
C VAL A 12 18.78 -2.29 -2.35
N PHE A 13 18.61 -2.40 -3.67
CA PHE A 13 17.47 -1.84 -4.39
C PHE A 13 16.22 -2.70 -4.26
N GLY A 14 16.41 -3.96 -3.85
CA GLY A 14 15.34 -4.90 -3.58
C GLY A 14 14.65 -5.41 -4.85
N HIS A 15 14.06 -6.60 -4.76
CA HIS A 15 13.15 -7.10 -5.78
C HIS A 15 11.92 -6.21 -5.90
N ILE A 16 11.16 -6.31 -7.00
CA ILE A 16 10.04 -5.46 -7.49
C ILE A 16 9.08 -4.93 -6.40
N HIS A 17 8.99 -5.59 -5.24
CA HIS A 17 8.10 -5.22 -4.14
C HIS A 17 8.74 -4.43 -2.99
N MET A 18 10.08 -4.35 -2.88
CA MET A 18 10.81 -3.70 -1.78
C MET A 18 10.71 -2.17 -1.78
N TRP A 19 10.12 -1.58 -2.82
CA TRP A 19 9.80 -0.16 -2.91
C TRP A 19 9.01 0.34 -1.69
N PHE A 20 8.15 -0.51 -1.11
CA PHE A 20 7.39 -0.13 0.08
C PHE A 20 8.30 0.10 1.30
N LEU A 21 9.35 -0.71 1.50
CA LEU A 21 10.32 -0.47 2.58
C LEU A 21 11.09 0.84 2.38
N GLN A 22 11.48 1.13 1.13
CA GLN A 22 12.18 2.38 0.80
C GLN A 22 11.29 3.59 1.07
N ILE A 23 10.02 3.53 0.69
CA ILE A 23 9.04 4.58 1.00
C ILE A 23 8.83 4.71 2.51
N LEU A 24 8.74 3.59 3.23
CA LEU A 24 8.56 3.60 4.68
C LEU A 24 9.76 4.28 5.37
N CYS A 25 11.00 3.95 4.99
CA CYS A 25 12.19 4.65 5.46
C CYS A 25 12.14 6.15 5.14
N GLY A 26 11.68 6.52 3.94
CA GLY A 26 11.46 7.92 3.55
C GLY A 26 10.46 8.62 4.47
N PHE A 27 9.35 7.96 4.82
CA PHE A 27 8.38 8.53 5.76
C PHE A 27 8.96 8.74 7.15
N TYR A 28 9.76 7.80 7.67
CA TYR A 28 10.42 7.96 8.97
C TYR A 28 11.40 9.14 8.99
N LEU A 29 12.17 9.34 7.92
CA LEU A 29 13.05 10.51 7.77
C LEU A 29 12.27 11.83 7.73
N LEU A 30 11.07 11.80 7.13
CA LEU A 30 10.21 12.98 7.02
C LEU A 30 9.33 13.23 8.26
N ILE A 31 9.39 12.39 9.30
CA ILE A 31 8.60 12.60 10.54
C ILE A 31 8.76 14.01 11.13
N PRO A 32 9.98 14.57 11.27
CA PRO A 32 10.14 15.93 11.81
C PRO A 32 9.39 16.98 10.98
N VAL A 33 9.41 16.84 9.66
CA VAL A 33 8.71 17.72 8.72
C VAL A 33 7.20 17.49 8.82
N ALA A 34 6.76 16.23 8.83
CA ALA A 34 5.37 15.84 9.01
C ALA A 34 4.78 16.44 10.28
N ARG A 35 5.55 16.44 11.38
CA ARG A 35 5.15 16.98 12.68
C ARG A 35 4.94 18.49 12.62
N GLN A 36 5.77 19.23 11.89
CA GLN A 36 5.61 20.68 11.70
C GLN A 36 4.37 21.00 10.86
N ILE A 37 4.14 20.29 9.75
CA ILE A 37 2.94 20.46 8.91
C ILE A 37 1.68 20.14 9.71
N SER A 38 1.75 19.11 10.56
CA SER A 38 0.65 18.64 11.40
C SER A 38 0.43 19.47 12.66
N ALA A 39 1.28 20.46 12.94
CA ALA A 39 1.20 21.27 14.15
C ALA A 39 -0.09 22.11 14.20
N LYS A 40 -0.56 22.58 13.03
CA LYS A 40 -1.83 23.28 12.88
C LYS A 40 -2.77 22.48 11.99
N LYS A 41 -3.99 22.20 12.48
CA LYS A 41 -5.01 21.48 11.72
C LYS A 41 -5.33 22.16 10.38
N GLU A 42 -5.30 23.48 10.33
CA GLU A 42 -5.53 24.26 9.11
C GLU A 42 -4.43 24.05 8.07
N THR A 43 -3.17 24.04 8.48
CA THR A 43 -2.02 23.78 7.61
C THR A 43 -2.04 22.36 7.06
N LEU A 44 -2.36 21.39 7.91
CA LEU A 44 -2.54 20.00 7.50
C LEU A 44 -3.69 19.86 6.49
N ARG A 45 -4.84 20.48 6.74
CA ARG A 45 -5.99 20.46 5.82
C ARG A 45 -5.64 21.12 4.49
N TYR A 46 -4.92 22.25 4.52
CA TYR A 46 -4.48 22.95 3.32
C TYR A 46 -3.54 22.08 2.48
N TYR A 47 -2.54 21.45 3.11
CA TYR A 47 -1.65 20.52 2.43
C TYR A 47 -2.41 19.34 1.80
N LEU A 48 -3.36 18.74 2.53
CA LEU A 48 -4.15 17.62 2.00
C LEU A 48 -5.02 18.02 0.81
N ILE A 49 -5.62 19.22 0.82
CA ILE A 49 -6.38 19.75 -0.32
C ILE A 49 -5.46 19.93 -1.53
N LEU A 50 -4.29 20.54 -1.35
CA LEU A 50 -3.31 20.69 -2.42
C LEU A 50 -2.87 19.33 -2.95
N TRP A 51 -2.54 18.38 -2.07
CA TRP A 51 -2.17 17.02 -2.45
C TRP A 51 -3.27 16.34 -3.27
N ILE A 52 -4.55 16.46 -2.88
CA ILE A 52 -5.66 15.89 -3.66
C ILE A 52 -5.75 16.52 -5.05
N ILE A 53 -5.60 17.85 -5.14
CA ILE A 53 -5.67 18.58 -6.39
C ILE A 53 -4.52 18.16 -7.33
N PHE A 54 -3.28 18.22 -6.85
CA PHE A 54 -2.11 17.95 -7.67
C PHE A 54 -1.96 16.48 -8.03
N ARG A 55 -2.30 15.56 -7.12
CA ARG A 55 -2.13 14.12 -7.35
C ARG A 55 -3.28 13.50 -8.13
N PHE A 56 -4.52 13.93 -7.91
CA PHE A 56 -5.69 13.25 -8.51
C PHE A 56 -6.45 14.16 -9.48
N LEU A 57 -6.75 15.39 -9.09
CA LEU A 57 -7.62 16.26 -9.90
C LEU A 57 -6.94 16.71 -11.20
N ILE A 58 -5.72 17.23 -11.10
CA ILE A 58 -4.97 17.74 -12.25
C ILE A 58 -4.74 16.62 -13.28
N PRO A 59 -4.18 15.44 -12.93
CA PRO A 59 -3.99 14.36 -13.90
C PRO A 59 -5.29 13.84 -14.51
N THR A 60 -6.40 13.87 -13.77
CA THR A 60 -7.71 13.44 -14.29
C THR A 60 -8.25 14.45 -15.31
N VAL A 61 -8.13 15.75 -15.03
CA VAL A 61 -8.62 16.80 -15.92
C VAL A 61 -7.76 16.90 -17.18
N THR A 62 -6.44 16.85 -17.07
CA THR A 62 -5.53 16.94 -18.21
C THR A 62 -5.68 15.76 -19.16
N ASP A 63 -5.94 14.57 -18.61
CA ASP A 63 -6.16 13.37 -19.39
C ASP A 63 -7.51 13.39 -20.15
N VAL A 64 -8.59 13.79 -19.48
CA VAL A 64 -9.92 13.92 -20.13
C VAL A 64 -9.93 15.00 -21.21
N SER A 65 -9.16 16.06 -21.04
CA SER A 65 -9.05 17.17 -22.00
C SER A 65 -7.97 16.97 -23.07
N GLY A 66 -7.18 15.90 -23.00
CA GLY A 66 -6.08 15.64 -23.93
C GLY A 66 -4.91 16.63 -23.85
N LEU A 67 -4.81 17.41 -22.76
CA LEU A 67 -3.81 18.45 -22.56
C LEU A 67 -2.49 17.89 -22.01
N THR A 68 -1.89 16.94 -22.72
CA THR A 68 -0.65 16.25 -22.30
C THR A 68 0.53 17.21 -22.09
N THR A 69 0.62 18.29 -22.87
CA THR A 69 1.64 19.35 -22.71
C THR A 69 1.49 20.11 -21.38
N PHE A 70 0.25 20.32 -20.92
CA PHE A 70 -0.01 20.99 -19.65
C PHE A 70 0.37 20.10 -18.47
N GLN A 71 0.07 18.80 -18.56
CA GLN A 71 0.50 17.80 -17.59
C GLN A 71 2.04 17.78 -17.48
N ALA A 72 2.75 17.69 -18.61
CA ALA A 72 4.20 17.69 -18.63
C ALA A 72 4.82 18.96 -18.01
N ARG A 73 4.16 20.12 -18.19
CA ARG A 73 4.60 21.37 -17.56
C ARG A 73 4.38 21.36 -16.05
N ILE A 74 3.30 20.77 -15.56
CA ILE A 74 3.07 20.60 -14.12
C ILE A 74 4.07 19.62 -13.52
N ASP A 75 4.33 18.50 -14.20
CA ASP A 75 5.33 17.53 -13.76
C ASP A 75 6.73 18.16 -13.71
N SER A 76 7.03 19.08 -14.64
CA SER A 76 8.30 19.83 -14.65
C SER A 76 8.49 20.81 -13.48
N LEU A 77 7.42 21.14 -12.74
CA LEU A 77 7.53 21.99 -11.54
C LEU A 77 8.24 21.27 -10.38
N GLY A 78 8.42 19.94 -10.46
CA GLY A 78 9.12 19.18 -9.42
C GLY A 78 8.39 19.19 -8.06
N LEU A 79 7.06 19.32 -8.07
CA LEU A 79 6.22 19.35 -6.86
C LEU A 79 6.02 17.95 -6.27
N ASP A 80 7.11 17.18 -6.14
CA ASP A 80 7.09 15.78 -5.72
C ASP A 80 6.50 15.60 -4.32
N ILE A 81 6.61 16.60 -3.45
CA ILE A 81 5.98 16.58 -2.13
C ILE A 81 4.45 16.62 -2.19
N LEU A 82 3.86 17.18 -3.25
CA LEU A 82 2.41 17.26 -3.48
C LEU A 82 1.90 16.13 -4.37
N VAL A 83 2.79 15.42 -5.07
CA VAL A 83 2.45 14.30 -5.97
C VAL A 83 2.82 12.95 -5.35
N GLY A 84 3.71 12.93 -4.36
CA GLY A 84 4.18 11.72 -3.70
C GLY A 84 3.16 11.07 -2.77
N ASN A 85 3.46 9.82 -2.38
CA ASN A 85 2.64 9.06 -1.43
C ASN A 85 2.69 9.59 0.00
N PHE A 86 3.51 10.62 0.28
CA PHE A 86 3.60 11.26 1.60
C PHE A 86 2.25 11.85 2.06
N GLY A 87 1.39 12.26 1.12
CA GLY A 87 0.04 12.70 1.47
C GLY A 87 -0.85 11.60 2.03
N TYR A 88 -0.65 10.32 1.68
CA TYR A 88 -1.35 9.20 2.33
C TYR A 88 -0.97 9.08 3.81
N PHE A 89 0.31 9.29 4.13
CA PHE A 89 0.81 9.24 5.51
C PHE A 89 0.16 10.36 6.35
N LEU A 90 0.15 11.59 5.84
CA LEU A 90 -0.49 12.72 6.50
C LEU A 90 -2.02 12.60 6.56
N LEU A 91 -2.66 12.01 5.54
CA LEU A 91 -4.09 11.74 5.53
C LEU A 91 -4.47 10.75 6.63
N GLY A 92 -3.71 9.67 6.80
CA GLY A 92 -3.91 8.72 7.89
C GLY A 92 -3.85 9.40 9.26
N TYR A 93 -2.88 10.28 9.48
CA TYR A 93 -2.79 11.08 10.70
C TYR A 93 -4.00 12.01 10.89
N TYR A 94 -4.44 12.70 9.82
CA TYR A 94 -5.63 13.56 9.85
C TYR A 94 -6.91 12.77 10.20
N LEU A 95 -7.11 11.60 9.57
CA LEU A 95 -8.24 10.72 9.83
C LEU A 95 -8.20 10.15 11.25
N ASN A 96 -7.01 9.91 11.81
CA ASN A 96 -6.86 9.43 13.19
C ASN A 96 -7.21 10.52 14.22
N THR A 97 -6.71 11.74 14.02
CA THR A 97 -6.86 12.85 14.98
C THR A 97 -8.19 13.60 14.88
N THR A 98 -8.91 13.44 13.77
CA THR A 98 -10.19 14.12 13.55
C THR A 98 -11.36 13.17 13.79
N ASP A 99 -12.34 13.60 14.58
CA ASP A 99 -13.58 12.85 14.73
C ASP A 99 -14.53 13.09 13.57
N ILE A 100 -14.90 11.99 12.90
CA ILE A 100 -15.77 12.02 11.73
C ILE A 100 -17.19 11.67 12.16
N LYS A 101 -18.15 12.53 11.76
CA LYS A 101 -19.57 12.34 11.99
C LYS A 101 -20.06 11.00 11.40
N ARG A 102 -21.07 10.40 12.05
CA ARG A 102 -21.61 9.09 11.66
C ARG A 102 -22.08 9.03 10.20
N GLU A 103 -22.73 10.08 9.73
CA GLU A 103 -23.24 10.21 8.34
C GLU A 103 -22.10 10.18 7.32
N ALA A 104 -21.06 10.99 7.55
CA ALA A 104 -19.88 11.04 6.69
C ALA A 104 -19.13 9.69 6.66
N ARG A 105 -19.09 8.96 7.78
CA ARG A 105 -18.51 7.60 7.81
C ARG A 105 -19.27 6.62 6.92
N TRP A 106 -20.60 6.62 7.00
CA TRP A 106 -21.41 5.75 6.15
C TRP A 106 -21.26 6.08 4.67
N CYS A 107 -21.19 7.37 4.32
CA CYS A 107 -20.88 7.81 2.97
C CYS A 107 -19.51 7.27 2.50
N MET A 108 -18.46 7.41 3.32
CA MET A 108 -17.12 6.89 3.02
C MET A 108 -17.11 5.36 2.87
N TYR A 109 -17.85 4.62 3.69
CA TYR A 109 -17.95 3.16 3.56
C TYR A 109 -18.69 2.75 2.29
N ALA A 110 -19.80 3.41 1.96
CA ALA A 110 -20.51 3.17 0.72
C ALA A 110 -19.60 3.45 -0.49
N MET A 111 -18.91 4.59 -0.50
CA MET A 111 -17.95 4.93 -1.55
C MET A 111 -16.80 3.93 -1.62
N GLY A 112 -16.26 3.48 -0.48
CA GLY A 112 -15.19 2.47 -0.44
C GLY A 112 -15.61 1.12 -1.01
N VAL A 113 -16.82 0.65 -0.69
CA VAL A 113 -17.39 -0.58 -1.26
C VAL A 113 -17.64 -0.42 -2.75
N ILE A 114 -18.17 0.73 -3.18
CA ILE A 114 -18.33 1.03 -4.60
C ILE A 114 -16.96 1.01 -5.29
N SER A 115 -15.94 1.67 -4.76
CA SER A 115 -14.59 1.67 -5.32
C SER A 115 -13.98 0.26 -5.39
N LEU A 116 -14.26 -0.62 -4.41
CA LEU A 116 -13.80 -2.01 -4.41
C LEU A 116 -14.31 -2.80 -5.63
N PHE A 117 -15.60 -2.63 -5.98
CA PHE A 117 -16.19 -3.31 -7.15
C PHE A 117 -15.95 -2.57 -8.46
N LEU A 118 -15.89 -1.24 -8.41
CA LEU A 118 -15.66 -0.38 -9.56
C LEU A 118 -14.24 -0.56 -10.13
N THR A 119 -13.24 -0.74 -9.25
CA THR A 119 -11.84 -0.90 -9.67
C THR A 119 -11.63 -2.09 -10.63
N PRO A 120 -11.98 -3.34 -10.30
CA PRO A 120 -11.84 -4.46 -11.23
C PRO A 120 -12.72 -4.29 -12.47
N PHE A 121 -13.91 -3.70 -12.34
CA PHE A 121 -14.79 -3.43 -13.49
C PHE A 121 -14.13 -2.47 -14.51
N LEU A 122 -13.60 -1.33 -14.04
CA LEU A 122 -12.93 -0.35 -14.89
C LEU A 122 -11.65 -0.92 -15.52
N ILE A 123 -10.88 -1.70 -14.76
CA ILE A 123 -9.68 -2.37 -15.29
C ILE A 123 -10.07 -3.33 -16.40
N LEU A 124 -11.06 -4.19 -16.19
CA LEU A 124 -11.49 -5.14 -17.21
C LEU A 124 -12.03 -4.42 -18.45
N HIS A 125 -12.85 -3.39 -18.27
CA HIS A 125 -13.37 -2.59 -19.37
C HIS A 125 -12.25 -1.96 -20.21
N ASP A 126 -11.28 -1.32 -19.56
CA ASP A 126 -10.18 -0.65 -20.26
C ASP A 126 -9.17 -1.63 -20.85
N CYS A 127 -8.91 -2.77 -20.18
CA CYS A 127 -8.07 -3.83 -20.74
C CYS A 127 -8.69 -4.43 -22.01
N ILE A 128 -10.01 -4.66 -22.02
CA ILE A 128 -10.73 -5.18 -23.20
C ILE A 128 -10.72 -4.15 -24.32
N LYS A 129 -10.96 -2.86 -23.99
CA LYS A 129 -11.04 -1.79 -24.98
C LYS A 129 -9.69 -1.47 -25.62
N SER A 130 -8.61 -1.45 -24.83
CA SER A 130 -7.27 -1.09 -25.27
C SER A 130 -6.46 -2.30 -25.77
N GLY A 131 -6.95 -3.53 -25.58
CA GLY A 131 -6.25 -4.77 -25.93
C GLY A 131 -4.91 -4.96 -25.21
N THR A 132 -4.65 -4.16 -24.17
CA THR A 132 -3.39 -4.09 -23.42
C THR A 132 -3.69 -3.98 -21.93
N TYR A 133 -2.77 -4.42 -21.08
CA TYR A 133 -2.94 -4.36 -19.64
C TYR A 133 -2.85 -2.91 -19.14
N VAL A 134 -3.93 -2.38 -18.55
CA VAL A 134 -4.01 -1.02 -18.02
C VAL A 134 -4.10 -1.06 -16.49
N GLU A 135 -3.01 -0.72 -15.79
CA GLU A 135 -2.94 -0.74 -14.31
C GLU A 135 -3.44 0.56 -13.65
N ARG A 136 -3.86 1.55 -14.44
CA ARG A 136 -4.17 2.91 -13.98
C ARG A 136 -5.10 2.97 -12.77
N TRP A 137 -6.14 2.15 -12.76
CA TRP A 137 -7.16 2.14 -11.71
C TRP A 137 -6.76 1.38 -10.44
N PHE A 138 -5.69 0.57 -10.52
CA PHE A 138 -5.12 -0.16 -9.37
C PHE A 138 -3.92 0.55 -8.75
N SER A 139 -3.38 1.57 -9.43
CA SER A 139 -2.25 2.34 -8.94
C SER A 139 -2.57 3.08 -7.63
N PRO A 140 -1.60 3.22 -6.69
CA PRO A 140 -1.73 4.09 -5.52
C PRO A 140 -2.02 5.56 -5.86
N GLY A 141 -1.75 5.99 -7.10
CA GLY A 141 -2.13 7.31 -7.60
C GLY A 141 -3.60 7.46 -8.02
N SER A 142 -4.41 6.40 -7.94
CA SER A 142 -5.80 6.44 -8.37
C SER A 142 -6.75 6.88 -7.24
N LEU A 143 -7.79 7.64 -7.62
CA LEU A 143 -8.78 8.14 -6.68
C LEU A 143 -9.60 7.01 -6.05
N ASN A 144 -9.78 5.90 -6.77
CA ASN A 144 -10.43 4.69 -6.24
C ASN A 144 -9.64 4.10 -5.06
N VAL A 145 -8.32 3.97 -5.21
CA VAL A 145 -7.45 3.46 -4.14
C VAL A 145 -7.41 4.43 -2.96
N LEU A 146 -7.46 5.75 -3.21
CA LEU A 146 -7.58 6.75 -2.15
C LEU A 146 -8.83 6.55 -1.30
N ILE A 147 -10.00 6.49 -1.94
CA ILE A 147 -11.30 6.31 -1.27
C ILE A 147 -11.33 4.97 -0.52
N MET A 148 -10.89 3.90 -1.18
CA MET A 148 -10.83 2.56 -0.58
C MET A 148 -9.93 2.54 0.66
N SER A 149 -8.72 3.11 0.57
CA SER A 149 -7.77 3.17 1.68
C SER A 149 -8.32 3.98 2.85
N ALA A 150 -8.94 5.13 2.58
CA ALA A 150 -9.57 5.95 3.61
C ALA A 150 -10.76 5.24 4.28
N ALA A 151 -11.59 4.53 3.49
CA ALA A 151 -12.72 3.76 4.00
C ALA A 151 -12.25 2.61 4.90
N ILE A 152 -11.23 1.86 4.49
CA ILE A 152 -10.62 0.79 5.29
C ILE A 152 -10.03 1.37 6.58
N PHE A 153 -9.28 2.48 6.50
CA PHE A 153 -8.71 3.14 7.67
C PHE A 153 -9.79 3.55 8.68
N LEU A 154 -10.88 4.15 8.21
CA LEU A 154 -12.01 4.54 9.07
C LEU A 154 -12.73 3.33 9.66
N CYS A 155 -12.84 2.25 8.88
CA CYS A 155 -13.38 0.98 9.34
C CYS A 155 -12.56 0.51 10.54
N PHE A 156 -11.24 0.37 10.41
CA PHE A 156 -10.37 -0.02 11.52
C PHE A 156 -10.39 0.96 12.71
N LYS A 157 -10.49 2.27 12.46
CA LYS A 157 -10.57 3.29 13.53
C LYS A 157 -11.83 3.15 14.39
N TYR A 158 -12.99 2.86 13.78
CA TYR A 158 -14.27 2.85 14.47
C TYR A 158 -14.83 1.44 14.73
N CYS A 159 -14.28 0.42 14.08
CA CYS A 159 -14.60 -0.97 14.37
C CYS A 159 -13.92 -1.39 15.68
N ARG A 160 -14.73 -1.43 16.75
CA ARG A 160 -14.41 -2.06 18.03
C ARG A 160 -14.30 -3.59 17.97
N VAL A 161 -14.04 -4.15 16.79
CA VAL A 161 -13.89 -5.60 16.58
C VAL A 161 -12.68 -6.11 17.37
N PHE A 162 -11.66 -5.27 17.56
CA PHE A 162 -10.48 -5.61 18.35
C PHE A 162 -10.68 -5.52 19.87
N ASP A 163 -11.70 -4.79 20.35
CA ASP A 163 -11.96 -4.67 21.80
C ASP A 163 -12.42 -6.01 22.42
N HIS A 164 -12.99 -6.90 21.61
CA HIS A 164 -13.48 -8.21 22.05
C HIS A 164 -12.56 -9.37 21.63
N VAL A 165 -11.33 -9.07 21.22
CA VAL A 165 -10.39 -10.09 20.77
C VAL A 165 -9.94 -10.94 21.95
N LYS A 166 -10.33 -12.22 21.91
CA LYS A 166 -9.82 -13.23 22.83
C LYS A 166 -8.33 -13.42 22.55
N ARG A 167 -7.50 -13.27 23.58
CA ARG A 167 -6.02 -13.44 23.58
C ARG A 167 -5.27 -12.43 22.70
N PRO A 168 -5.18 -11.14 23.12
CA PRO A 168 -4.46 -10.11 22.37
C PRO A 168 -2.99 -10.48 22.07
N GLY A 169 -2.33 -11.22 22.97
CA GLY A 169 -0.93 -11.64 22.78
C GLY A 169 -0.68 -12.55 21.57
N ILE A 170 -1.69 -13.25 21.03
CA ILE A 170 -1.53 -14.02 19.78
C ILE A 170 -1.50 -13.05 18.60
N TRP A 171 -2.38 -12.05 18.59
CA TRP A 171 -2.48 -11.06 17.52
C TRP A 171 -1.28 -10.12 17.49
N GLU A 172 -0.75 -9.78 18.65
CA GLU A 172 0.49 -9.00 18.77
C GLU A 172 1.69 -9.76 18.19
N LYS A 173 1.83 -11.05 18.53
CA LYS A 173 2.87 -11.92 17.93
C LYS A 173 2.68 -12.07 16.42
N LEU A 174 1.44 -12.28 15.97
CA LEU A 174 1.13 -12.43 14.55
C LEU A 174 1.44 -11.14 13.78
N SER A 175 1.13 -9.98 14.37
CA SER A 175 1.49 -8.67 13.83
C SER A 175 3.01 -8.53 13.68
N GLY A 176 3.78 -8.96 14.68
CA GLY A 176 5.25 -8.99 14.62
C GLY A 176 5.81 -9.82 13.47
N TYR A 177 5.10 -10.87 13.04
CA TYR A 177 5.50 -11.71 11.90
C TYR A 177 5.16 -11.10 10.54
N THR A 178 4.26 -10.13 10.46
CA THR A 178 3.82 -9.56 9.16
C THR A 178 4.96 -8.96 8.36
N PHE A 179 5.93 -8.32 9.03
CA PHE A 179 7.13 -7.78 8.38
C PHE A 179 7.98 -8.88 7.73
N PHE A 180 8.22 -9.99 8.45
CA PHE A 180 8.96 -11.11 7.87
C PHE A 180 8.19 -11.76 6.72
N VAL A 181 6.88 -11.98 6.89
CA VAL A 181 6.02 -12.53 5.84
C VAL A 181 6.09 -11.65 4.60
N TYR A 182 6.05 -10.33 4.77
CA TYR A 182 6.22 -9.38 3.69
C TYR A 182 7.60 -9.48 2.99
N MET A 183 8.69 -9.80 3.70
CA MET A 183 9.97 -10.00 3.02
C MET A 183 10.09 -11.39 2.36
N PHE A 184 9.56 -12.42 3.02
CA PHE A 184 9.77 -13.83 2.64
C PHE A 184 8.80 -14.31 1.56
N HIS A 185 7.59 -13.76 1.46
CA HIS A 185 6.59 -14.23 0.50
C HIS A 185 7.05 -14.15 -0.96
N MET A 186 7.81 -13.10 -1.33
CA MET A 186 8.37 -12.95 -2.67
C MET A 186 9.43 -14.00 -2.96
N PHE A 187 10.27 -14.34 -1.98
CA PHE A 187 11.24 -15.41 -2.13
C PHE A 187 10.55 -16.75 -2.40
N VAL A 188 9.46 -17.05 -1.69
CA VAL A 188 8.65 -18.26 -1.94
C VAL A 188 8.03 -18.22 -3.34
N LEU A 189 7.46 -17.08 -3.73
CA LEU A 189 6.83 -16.88 -5.04
C LEU A 189 7.82 -17.08 -6.19
N GLU A 190 9.03 -16.54 -6.09
CA GLU A 190 10.09 -16.71 -7.10
C GLU A 190 10.53 -18.17 -7.21
N LYS A 191 10.65 -18.88 -6.08
CA LYS A 191 10.99 -20.32 -6.10
C LYS A 191 9.89 -21.16 -6.73
N LEU A 192 8.62 -20.85 -6.47
CA LEU A 192 7.48 -21.52 -7.12
C LEU A 192 7.47 -21.27 -8.63
N ASN A 193 7.74 -20.04 -9.06
CA ASN A 193 7.86 -19.70 -10.48
C ASN A 193 9.00 -20.46 -11.17
N LEU A 194 10.15 -20.62 -10.51
CA LEU A 194 11.27 -21.43 -11.05
C LEU A 194 10.92 -22.92 -11.19
N MET A 195 10.00 -23.44 -10.37
CA MET A 195 9.47 -24.80 -10.48
C MET A 195 8.35 -24.92 -11.55
N GLY A 196 8.03 -23.84 -12.26
CA GLY A 196 6.98 -23.81 -13.28
C GLY A 196 5.55 -23.70 -12.73
N ILE A 197 5.38 -23.53 -11.42
CA ILE A 197 4.07 -23.30 -10.78
C ILE A 197 3.78 -21.81 -10.86
N THR A 198 3.12 -21.41 -11.94
CA THR A 198 2.73 -20.00 -12.15
C THR A 198 1.24 -19.83 -11.95
N THR A 199 0.82 -18.61 -11.60
CA THR A 199 -0.60 -18.24 -11.42
C THR A 199 -1.44 -18.36 -12.70
N VAL A 200 -0.78 -18.58 -13.86
CA VAL A 200 -1.39 -18.68 -15.19
C VAL A 200 -1.68 -20.13 -15.60
N SER A 201 -1.12 -21.11 -14.89
CA SER A 201 -1.28 -22.54 -15.22
C SER A 201 -2.69 -23.08 -14.93
N TYR A 202 -3.47 -22.35 -14.14
CA TYR A 202 -4.84 -22.70 -13.73
C TYR A 202 -5.74 -21.46 -13.82
N PRO A 203 -7.08 -21.62 -13.78
CA PRO A 203 -8.00 -20.49 -13.70
C PRO A 203 -7.60 -19.54 -12.56
N ALA A 204 -7.38 -18.26 -12.89
CA ALA A 204 -6.89 -17.24 -11.96
C ALA A 204 -7.70 -17.16 -10.65
N VAL A 205 -9.01 -17.43 -10.75
CA VAL A 205 -9.95 -17.42 -9.61
C VAL A 205 -9.60 -18.47 -8.55
N VAL A 206 -9.00 -19.60 -8.94
CA VAL A 206 -8.60 -20.69 -8.03
C VAL A 206 -7.10 -20.61 -7.73
N SER A 207 -6.28 -20.33 -8.74
CA SER A 207 -4.83 -20.29 -8.57
C SER A 207 -4.41 -19.18 -7.60
N ILE A 208 -5.03 -18.00 -7.67
CA ILE A 208 -4.66 -16.86 -6.82
C ILE A 208 -4.94 -17.17 -5.34
N PRO A 209 -6.16 -17.53 -4.90
CA PRO A 209 -6.41 -17.80 -3.48
C PRO A 209 -5.56 -18.95 -2.93
N VAL A 210 -5.39 -20.04 -3.70
CA VAL A 210 -4.60 -21.20 -3.27
C VAL A 210 -3.13 -20.84 -3.11
N MET A 211 -2.55 -20.14 -4.10
CA MET A 211 -1.15 -19.70 -4.03
C MET A 211 -0.96 -18.68 -2.91
N THR A 212 -1.87 -17.72 -2.74
CA THR A 212 -1.81 -16.76 -1.64
C THR A 212 -1.85 -17.46 -0.28
N ALA A 213 -2.76 -18.41 -0.08
CA ALA A 213 -2.86 -19.17 1.16
C ALA A 213 -1.58 -19.99 1.41
N PHE A 214 -1.08 -20.68 0.39
CA PHE A 214 0.15 -21.48 0.47
C PHE A 214 1.36 -20.61 0.82
N ILE A 215 1.58 -19.53 0.07
CA ILE A 215 2.70 -18.60 0.29
C ILE A 215 2.61 -17.99 1.69
N PHE A 216 1.40 -17.60 2.12
CA PHE A 216 1.19 -17.05 3.46
C PHE A 216 1.54 -18.06 4.55
N ILE A 217 1.07 -19.31 4.45
CA ILE A 217 1.37 -20.38 5.43
C ILE A 217 2.86 -20.66 5.47
N VAL A 218 3.51 -20.83 4.32
CA VAL A 218 4.96 -21.11 4.25
C VAL A 218 5.75 -19.94 4.83
N SER A 219 5.35 -18.70 4.54
CA SER A 219 6.00 -17.51 5.08
C SER A 219 5.79 -17.35 6.58
N LEU A 220 4.61 -17.72 7.08
CA LEU A 220 4.31 -17.72 8.51
C LEU A 220 5.13 -18.80 9.24
N MET A 221 5.27 -19.99 8.66
CA MET A 221 6.14 -21.04 9.19
C MET A 221 7.59 -20.60 9.20
N GLY A 222 8.06 -19.95 8.12
CA GLY A 222 9.39 -19.34 8.07
C GLY A 222 9.59 -18.30 9.17
N ALA A 223 8.58 -17.45 9.42
CA ALA A 223 8.61 -16.45 10.49
C ALA A 223 8.73 -17.13 11.87
N PHE A 224 7.95 -18.19 12.10
CA PHE A 224 7.99 -18.94 13.35
C PHE A 224 9.35 -19.59 13.59
N VAL A 225 9.95 -20.21 12.57
CA VAL A 225 11.31 -20.78 12.64
C VAL A 225 12.35 -19.67 12.89
N ALA A 226 12.20 -18.51 12.26
CA ALA A 226 13.07 -17.37 12.47
C ALA A 226 12.95 -16.77 13.88
N ASP A 227 11.81 -16.90 14.56
CA ASP A 227 11.61 -16.42 15.94
C ASP A 227 12.44 -17.21 16.94
N HIS A 228 12.69 -18.48 16.63
CA HIS A 228 13.56 -19.35 17.42
C HIS A 228 15.06 -19.01 17.26
N VAL A 229 15.44 -18.20 16.26
CA VAL A 229 16.84 -17.79 16.05
C VAL A 229 17.06 -16.38 16.65
N PRO A 230 17.81 -16.25 17.76
CA PRO A 230 17.87 -15.02 18.54
C PRO A 230 18.44 -13.80 17.80
N VAL A 231 19.30 -14.02 16.80
CA VAL A 231 19.88 -12.94 15.98
C VAL A 231 18.86 -12.38 14.97
N VAL A 232 18.06 -13.26 14.36
CA VAL A 232 17.05 -12.87 13.36
C VAL A 232 15.85 -12.21 14.03
N ARG A 233 15.44 -12.72 15.19
CA ARG A 233 14.39 -12.13 16.03
C ARG A 233 14.59 -10.64 16.30
N LYS A 234 15.83 -10.19 16.53
CA LYS A 234 16.13 -8.79 16.88
C LYS A 234 16.05 -7.81 15.68
N ILE A 235 16.28 -8.29 14.46
CA ILE A 235 16.36 -7.46 13.25
C ILE A 235 15.01 -7.45 12.51
N VAL A 236 14.34 -8.59 12.51
CA VAL A 236 13.20 -8.85 11.63
C VAL A 236 11.87 -8.73 12.36
N MET A 237 11.84 -8.99 13.66
CA MET A 237 10.60 -8.97 14.43
C MET A 237 10.53 -7.68 15.22
N LEU A 238 9.74 -6.74 14.70
CA LEU A 238 9.31 -5.56 15.42
C LEU A 238 8.37 -6.00 16.54
N HIS A 239 8.93 -6.57 17.61
CA HIS A 239 8.21 -6.72 18.86
C HIS A 239 7.99 -5.32 19.44
N SER A 240 6.73 -4.91 19.53
CA SER A 240 6.34 -3.77 20.34
C SER A 240 6.60 -4.17 21.79
N ASN A 241 7.66 -3.62 22.39
CA ASN A 241 7.84 -3.64 23.84
C ASN A 241 7.10 -2.44 24.44
#